data_AF-A0A022MEV3-F1
#
_entry.id   AF-A0A022MEV3-F1
#
_cell.length_a   1.000
_cell.length_b   1.000
_cell.length_c   1.000
_cell.angle_alpha   90.00
_cell.angle_beta   90.00
_cell.angle_gamma   90.00
#
_symmetry.space_group_name_H-M   'P 1'
#
loop_
_entity.id
_entity.type
_entity.pdbx_description
1 polymer ?
#
loop_
_entity_poly.entity_id
_entity_poly.type
_entity_poly.pdbx_seq_one_letter_code
_entity_poly.pdbx_strand_id
1 'polypeptide(L)'
;MSRPTRVTDSPYAPPVPARELTVASTGGARLHVEVHGPEGAPAVVLAHGWTCSTAFWAAQIRELAADHRVIAYDQRGHGRSPAHEVCSTEALADDLESVLAATLAPGERA
;
A
#
# COMPACT_ATOMS: atom_id res chain seq x y z
N MET A 1 8.10 -21.99 -17.73
CA MET A 1 6.67 -21.58 -17.74
C MET A 1 6.63 -20.08 -17.94
N SER A 2 6.11 -19.61 -19.08
CA SER A 2 6.02 -18.18 -19.35
C SER A 2 4.90 -17.57 -18.52
N ARG A 3 5.23 -16.54 -17.75
CA ARG A 3 4.26 -15.81 -16.93
C ARG A 3 3.25 -15.13 -17.87
N PRO A 4 1.92 -15.28 -17.65
CA PRO A 4 0.93 -14.64 -18.51
C PRO A 4 1.13 -13.13 -18.51
N THR A 5 0.94 -12.51 -19.67
CA THR A 5 1.00 -11.06 -19.87
C THR A 5 0.07 -10.35 -18.88
N ARG A 6 0.57 -9.31 -18.21
CA ARG A 6 -0.20 -8.51 -17.25
C ARG A 6 -1.38 -7.89 -18.01
N VAL A 7 -2.61 -8.22 -17.62
CA VAL A 7 -3.81 -7.55 -18.15
C VAL A 7 -3.79 -6.13 -17.56
N THR A 8 -3.36 -5.15 -18.35
CA THR A 8 -3.21 -3.75 -17.92
C THR A 8 -4.48 -2.93 -18.11
N ASP A 9 -5.43 -3.42 -18.91
CA ASP A 9 -6.61 -2.67 -19.36
C ASP A 9 -7.92 -3.14 -18.72
N SER A 10 -7.82 -3.87 -17.60
CA SER A 10 -8.98 -4.29 -16.81
C SER A 10 -9.32 -3.20 -15.79
N PRO A 11 -10.61 -2.95 -15.50
CA PRO A 11 -11.00 -2.11 -14.37
C PRO A 11 -10.48 -2.67 -13.03
N TYR A 12 -10.13 -3.96 -12.98
CA TYR A 12 -9.51 -4.62 -11.83
C TYR A 12 -7.98 -4.66 -11.88
N ALA A 13 -7.37 -4.15 -12.96
CA ALA A 13 -5.92 -3.95 -13.00
C ALA A 13 -5.56 -2.76 -12.11
N PRO A 14 -4.60 -2.90 -11.19
CA PRO A 14 -4.15 -1.78 -10.37
C PRO A 14 -3.57 -0.67 -11.27
N PRO A 15 -3.92 0.60 -11.05
CA PRO A 15 -3.27 1.70 -11.74
C PRO A 15 -1.77 1.71 -11.43
N VAL A 16 -0.97 2.31 -12.32
CA VAL A 16 0.47 2.45 -12.11
C VAL A 16 0.69 3.46 -10.98
N PRO A 17 1.43 3.10 -9.92
CA PRO A 17 1.71 4.03 -8.83
C PRO A 17 2.61 5.18 -9.33
N ALA A 18 2.34 6.39 -8.82
CA ALA A 18 3.22 7.54 -9.01
C ALA A 18 4.56 7.35 -8.30
N ARG A 19 4.55 6.64 -7.16
CA ARG A 19 5.75 6.27 -6.40
C ARG A 19 5.56 4.90 -5.75
N GLU A 20 6.61 4.11 -5.77
CA GLU A 20 6.70 2.80 -5.10
C GLU A 20 7.90 2.82 -4.14
N LEU A 21 7.74 2.29 -2.93
CA LEU A 21 8.79 2.27 -1.91
C LEU A 21 8.67 1.03 -1.01
N THR A 22 9.77 0.68 -0.36
CA THR A 22 9.78 -0.30 0.73
C THR A 22 9.95 0.43 2.06
N VAL A 23 9.03 0.20 2.99
CA VAL A 23 9.09 0.74 4.36
C VAL A 23 9.61 -0.35 5.29
N ALA A 24 10.61 -0.03 6.10
CA ALA A 24 11.04 -0.88 7.20
C ALA A 24 10.17 -0.56 8.43
N SER A 25 9.44 -1.56 8.92
CA SER A 25 8.67 -1.46 10.14
C SER A 25 9.59 -1.46 11.37
N THR A 26 9.17 -0.80 12.44
CA THR A 26 9.84 -0.86 13.76
C THR A 26 9.99 -2.31 14.25
N GLY A 27 9.04 -3.19 13.89
CA GLY A 27 9.08 -4.61 14.17
C GLY A 27 9.90 -5.47 13.19
N GLY A 28 10.71 -4.85 12.31
CA GLY A 28 11.64 -5.54 11.41
C GLY A 28 11.04 -6.03 10.07
N ALA A 29 9.71 -5.95 9.91
CA ALA A 29 9.06 -6.29 8.65
C ALA A 29 9.45 -5.30 7.53
N ARG A 30 9.50 -5.78 6.28
CA ARG A 30 9.62 -4.92 5.10
C ARG A 30 8.28 -4.87 4.38
N LEU A 31 7.75 -3.67 4.21
CA LEU A 31 6.42 -3.44 3.66
C LEU A 31 6.55 -2.81 2.28
N HIS A 32 5.93 -3.44 1.29
CA HIS A 32 5.74 -2.86 -0.04
C HIS A 32 4.63 -1.81 0.03
N VAL A 33 4.92 -0.59 -0.43
CA VAL A 33 4.00 0.54 -0.40
C VAL A 33 3.93 1.19 -1.79
N GLU A 34 2.73 1.59 -2.17
CA GLU A 34 2.40 2.32 -3.39
C GLU A 34 1.73 3.64 -3.04
N VAL A 35 2.11 4.71 -3.75
CA VAL A 35 1.48 6.02 -3.66
C VAL A 35 0.92 6.39 -5.03
N HIS A 36 -0.35 6.78 -5.06
CA HIS A 36 -1.11 7.17 -6.23
C HIS A 36 -1.69 8.57 -6.04
N GLY A 37 -2.03 9.23 -7.15
CA GLY A 37 -2.64 10.57 -7.13
C GLY A 37 -1.64 11.72 -6.94
N PRO A 38 -2.13 12.97 -6.86
CA PRO A 38 -1.27 14.16 -6.84
C PRO A 38 -0.51 14.32 -5.52
N GLU A 39 0.74 14.80 -5.61
CA GLU A 39 1.50 15.22 -4.44
C GLU A 39 0.82 16.42 -3.75
N GLY A 40 0.73 16.40 -2.42
CA GLY A 40 0.09 17.46 -1.63
C GLY A 40 -1.44 17.45 -1.60
N ALA A 41 -2.10 16.51 -2.29
CA ALA A 41 -3.54 16.27 -2.11
C ALA A 41 -3.82 15.61 -0.74
N PRO A 42 -5.06 15.71 -0.19
CA PRO A 42 -5.41 15.05 1.06
C PRO A 42 -5.08 13.56 1.01
N ALA A 43 -4.42 13.06 2.06
CA ALA A 43 -3.99 11.67 2.12
C ALA A 43 -5.14 10.72 2.48
N VAL A 44 -5.13 9.54 1.88
CA VAL A 44 -5.96 8.39 2.28
C VAL A 44 -5.07 7.16 2.32
N VAL A 45 -5.12 6.40 3.42
CA VAL A 45 -4.33 5.18 3.59
C VAL A 45 -5.24 3.95 3.55
N LEU A 46 -4.91 2.99 2.68
CA LEU A 46 -5.70 1.78 2.46
C LEU A 46 -4.98 0.56 3.06
N ALA A 47 -5.53 0.03 4.16
CA ALA A 47 -5.13 -1.23 4.76
C ALA A 47 -6.06 -2.36 4.28
N HIS A 48 -5.51 -3.38 3.62
CA HIS A 48 -6.30 -4.50 3.11
C HIS A 48 -6.65 -5.52 4.21
N GLY A 49 -7.60 -6.42 3.95
CA GLY A 49 -7.95 -7.54 4.84
C GLY A 49 -7.01 -8.74 4.73
N TRP A 50 -7.25 -9.79 5.52
CA TRP A 50 -6.47 -11.03 5.46
C TRP A 50 -6.52 -11.67 4.06
N THR A 51 -5.44 -12.32 3.64
CA THR A 51 -5.23 -12.95 2.31
C THR A 51 -5.38 -12.04 1.08
N CYS A 52 -5.36 -10.72 1.26
CA CYS A 52 -5.45 -9.72 0.18
C CYS A 52 -4.06 -9.15 -0.21
N SER A 53 -4.05 -8.08 -1.01
CA SER A 53 -2.90 -7.24 -1.35
C SER A 53 -3.38 -5.84 -1.79
N THR A 54 -2.46 -4.92 -2.10
CA THR A 54 -2.79 -3.60 -2.68
C THR A 54 -3.69 -3.71 -3.92
N ALA A 55 -3.58 -4.80 -4.68
CA ALA A 55 -4.37 -5.02 -5.88
C ALA A 55 -5.89 -5.11 -5.63
N PHE A 56 -6.31 -5.41 -4.39
CA PHE A 56 -7.73 -5.46 -4.01
C PHE A 56 -8.42 -4.10 -4.16
N TRP A 57 -7.63 -3.02 -4.08
CA TRP A 57 -8.10 -1.65 -4.13
C TRP A 57 -8.07 -1.01 -5.52
N ALA A 58 -7.81 -1.78 -6.59
CA ALA A 58 -7.63 -1.24 -7.95
C ALA A 58 -8.74 -0.26 -8.38
N ALA A 59 -10.01 -0.58 -8.08
CA ALA A 59 -11.14 0.29 -8.39
C ALA A 59 -11.17 1.55 -7.50
N GLN A 60 -10.95 1.40 -6.19
CA GLN A 60 -10.96 2.52 -5.25
C GLN A 60 -9.80 3.49 -5.52
N ILE A 61 -8.61 2.97 -5.81
CA ILE A 61 -7.45 3.79 -6.15
C ILE A 61 -7.73 4.61 -7.41
N ARG A 62 -8.35 4.02 -8.44
CA ARG A 62 -8.67 4.75 -9.68
C ARG A 62 -9.58 5.95 -9.43
N GLU A 63 -10.59 5.80 -8.58
CA GLU A 63 -11.52 6.88 -8.25
C GLU A 63 -10.87 7.92 -7.32
N LEU A 64 -10.27 7.46 -6.22
CA LEU A 64 -9.70 8.36 -5.20
C LEU A 64 -8.46 9.12 -5.69
N ALA A 65 -7.64 8.51 -6.54
CA ALA A 65 -6.42 9.15 -7.02
C ALA A 65 -6.66 10.35 -7.96
N ALA A 66 -7.92 10.65 -8.32
CA ALA A 66 -8.27 11.86 -9.06
C ALA A 66 -8.01 13.13 -8.23
N ASP A 67 -8.25 13.09 -6.92
CA ASP A 67 -8.21 14.23 -6.01
C ASP A 67 -7.60 13.96 -4.64
N HIS A 68 -7.21 12.71 -4.35
CA HIS A 68 -6.52 12.31 -3.12
C HIS A 68 -5.15 11.70 -3.42
N ARG A 69 -4.24 11.82 -2.44
CA ARG A 69 -3.00 11.07 -2.42
C ARG A 69 -3.25 9.73 -1.72
N VAL A 70 -3.38 8.67 -2.51
CA VAL A 70 -3.76 7.34 -2.01
C VAL A 70 -2.50 6.52 -1.72
N ILE A 71 -2.35 6.12 -0.47
CA ILE A 71 -1.26 5.28 0.02
C ILE A 71 -1.81 3.89 0.28
N ALA A 72 -1.35 2.89 -0.46
CA ALA A 72 -1.72 1.49 -0.26
C ALA A 72 -0.47 0.68 0.06
N TYR A 73 -0.56 -0.24 1.02
CA TYR A 73 0.56 -1.11 1.36
C TYR A 73 0.10 -2.56 1.48
N ASP A 74 1.02 -3.46 1.17
CA ASP A 74 0.86 -4.87 1.46
C ASP A 74 1.25 -5.12 2.92
N GLN A 75 0.31 -5.61 3.73
CA GLN A 75 0.61 -6.03 5.09
C GLN A 75 1.68 -7.14 5.09
N ARG A 76 2.41 -7.29 6.21
CA ARG A 76 3.44 -8.34 6.35
C ARG A 76 2.94 -9.71 5.89
N GLY A 77 3.77 -10.40 5.11
CA GLY A 77 3.44 -11.73 4.55
C GLY A 77 2.42 -11.77 3.42
N HIS A 78 1.95 -10.63 2.92
CA HIS A 78 0.98 -10.55 1.84
C HIS A 78 1.55 -9.84 0.61
N GLY A 79 0.97 -10.12 -0.56
CA GLY A 79 1.35 -9.48 -1.81
C GLY A 79 2.86 -9.51 -2.07
N ARG A 80 3.46 -8.32 -2.13
CA ARG A 80 4.90 -8.09 -2.34
C ARG A 80 5.68 -7.92 -1.04
N SER A 81 5.02 -7.82 0.10
CA SER A 81 5.65 -7.79 1.42
C SER A 81 6.05 -9.21 1.86
N PRO A 82 7.34 -9.47 2.13
CA PRO A 82 7.77 -10.78 2.64
C PRO A 82 7.09 -11.13 3.97
N ALA A 83 6.99 -12.44 4.23
CA ALA A 83 6.56 -12.93 5.54
C ALA A 83 7.56 -12.57 6.63
N HIS A 84 7.05 -12.40 7.84
CA HIS A 84 7.81 -12.14 9.05
C HIS A 84 7.42 -13.16 10.12
N GLU A 85 8.34 -13.48 11.03
CA GLU A 85 8.13 -14.50 12.07
C GLU A 85 7.00 -14.13 13.04
N VAL A 86 6.92 -12.85 13.41
CA VAL A 86 5.84 -12.30 14.25
C VAL A 86 4.75 -11.71 13.36
N CYS A 87 3.51 -12.14 13.60
CA CYS A 87 2.31 -11.54 13.02
C CYS A 87 1.22 -11.47 14.09
N SER A 88 1.12 -10.33 14.77
CA SER A 88 0.06 -10.01 15.75
C SER A 88 -0.61 -8.69 15.38
N THR A 89 -1.75 -8.39 16.00
CA THR A 89 -2.46 -7.12 15.77
C THR A 89 -1.58 -5.91 16.10
N GLU A 90 -0.78 -5.98 17.17
CA GLU A 90 0.17 -4.94 17.55
C GLU A 90 1.23 -4.74 16.47
N ALA A 91 1.74 -5.84 15.93
CA ALA A 91 2.74 -5.76 14.86
C ALA A 91 2.15 -5.18 13.55
N LEU A 92 0.86 -5.41 13.28
CA LEU A 92 0.13 -4.77 12.17
C LEU A 92 -0.12 -3.28 12.43
N ALA A 93 -0.32 -2.87 13.69
CA ALA A 93 -0.42 -1.46 14.05
C ALA A 93 0.93 -0.74 13.87
N ASP A 94 2.02 -1.33 14.36
CA ASP A 94 3.38 -0.82 14.17
C ASP A 94 3.76 -0.66 12.69
N ASP A 95 3.31 -1.61 11.86
CA ASP A 95 3.45 -1.52 10.40
C ASP A 95 2.73 -0.30 9.83
N LEU A 96 1.47 -0.10 10.20
CA LEU A 96 0.69 1.05 9.74
C LEU A 96 1.32 2.36 10.20
N GLU A 97 1.77 2.45 11.45
CA GLU A 97 2.47 3.63 11.97
C GLU A 97 3.75 3.91 11.17
N SER A 98 4.53 2.88 10.84
CA SER A 98 5.74 3.02 10.04
C SER A 98 5.45 3.49 8.61
N VAL A 99 4.36 3.01 8.00
CA VAL A 99 3.89 3.49 6.69
C VAL A 99 3.50 4.96 6.78
N LEU A 100 2.68 5.34 7.76
CA LEU A 100 2.25 6.73 7.97
C LEU A 100 3.45 7.66 8.12
N ALA A 101 4.42 7.30 8.97
CA ALA A 101 5.63 8.08 9.20
C ALA A 101 6.49 8.23 7.93
N ALA A 102 6.51 7.23 7.05
CA ALA A 102 7.29 7.24 5.82
C ALA A 102 6.62 7.99 4.65
N THR A 103 5.30 8.18 4.70
CA THR A 103 4.52 8.74 3.58
C THR A 103 3.85 10.07 3.86
N LEU A 104 3.63 10.44 5.12
CA LEU A 104 2.99 11.70 5.48
C LEU A 104 4.00 12.77 5.87
N ALA A 105 3.69 14.03 5.59
CA ALA A 105 4.46 15.16 6.10
C ALA A 105 4.14 15.39 7.60
N PRO A 106 5.05 16.00 8.37
CA PRO A 106 4.78 16.34 9.77
C PRO A 106 3.50 17.16 9.94
N GLY A 107 2.57 16.67 10.76
CA GLY A 107 1.27 17.33 11.02
C GLY A 107 0.19 17.05 9.98
N GLU A 108 0.49 16.31 8.92
CA GLU A 108 -0.50 15.83 7.96
C GLU A 108 -1.36 14.71 8.57
N ARG A 109 -2.64 14.67 8.17
CA ARG A 109 -3.59 13.63 8.59
C ARG A 109 -4.00 12.78 7.39
N ALA A 110 -4.26 11.51 7.66
CA ALA A 110 -4.89 10.56 6.75
C ALA A 110 -6.09 9.89 7.44
#